data_AF-A0A3C0KXB0-F1
#
_entry.id   AF-A0A3C0KXB0-F1
#
_cell.length_a   1.000
_cell.length_b   1.000
_cell.length_c   1.000
_cell.angle_alpha   90.00
_cell.angle_beta   90.00
_cell.angle_gamma   90.00
#
_symmetry.space_group_name_H-M   'P 1'
#
loop_
_entity.id
_entity.type
_entity.pdbx_description
1 polymer ?
#
loop_
_entity_poly.entity_id
_entity_poly.type
_entity_poly.pdbx_seq_one_letter_code
_entity_poly.pdbx_strand_id
1 'polypeptide(L)'
;MSSKRFERHNIAKLAGYVPGEQPFDAPVTKLNTNESPYPTSPKVQDAIANFAIEGLRRYPQPTADRFRATAASVHQVARENVIATRGGDELLRLLLTTFVDPGACVGMTDPTYSLYPILTAIQDALV
;
A
#
# COMPACT_ATOMS: atom_id res chain seq x y z
N MET A 1 -11.32 9.16 -37.51
CA MET A 1 -10.04 8.51 -37.15
C MET A 1 -10.16 8.06 -35.71
N SER A 2 -10.15 6.74 -35.45
CA SER A 2 -10.23 6.23 -34.08
C SER A 2 -9.04 6.73 -33.28
N SER A 3 -9.28 7.42 -32.16
CA SER A 3 -8.24 7.86 -31.24
C SER A 3 -7.41 6.65 -30.82
N LYS A 4 -6.13 6.61 -31.21
CA LYS A 4 -5.21 5.55 -30.77
C LYS A 4 -5.04 5.70 -29.26
N ARG A 5 -5.64 4.78 -28.52
CA ARG A 5 -5.43 4.60 -27.08
C ARG A 5 -4.12 3.83 -26.89
N PHE A 6 -3.29 4.32 -25.97
CA PHE A 6 -1.99 3.73 -25.64
C PHE A 6 -2.05 2.90 -24.35
N GLU A 7 -3.15 3.01 -23.59
CA GLU A 7 -3.40 2.20 -22.41
C GLU A 7 -3.73 0.73 -22.79
N ARG A 8 -3.38 -0.19 -21.88
CA ARG A 8 -3.76 -1.60 -22.00
C ARG A 8 -5.29 -1.73 -21.92
N HIS A 9 -5.84 -2.74 -22.59
CA HIS A 9 -7.29 -2.97 -22.66
C HIS A 9 -7.96 -3.20 -21.31
N ASN A 10 -7.31 -3.96 -20.42
CA ASN A 10 -7.81 -4.20 -19.06
C ASN A 10 -7.88 -2.91 -18.24
N ILE A 11 -6.91 -2.00 -18.43
CA ILE A 11 -6.90 -0.70 -17.76
C ILE A 11 -8.00 0.23 -18.30
N ALA A 12 -8.24 0.22 -19.61
CA ALA A 12 -9.30 1.04 -20.22
C ALA A 12 -10.72 0.67 -19.71
N LYS A 13 -10.91 -0.56 -19.23
CA LYS A 13 -12.18 -1.08 -18.70
C LYS A 13 -12.29 -1.03 -17.18
N LEU A 14 -11.18 -0.78 -16.49
CA LEU A 14 -11.12 -0.82 -15.03
C LEU A 14 -11.95 0.31 -14.41
N ALA A 15 -12.87 -0.05 -13.52
CA ALA A 15 -13.42 0.91 -12.57
C ALA A 15 -12.42 1.10 -11.42
N GLY A 16 -11.99 2.33 -11.17
CA GLY A 16 -11.03 2.62 -10.10
C GLY A 16 -11.60 2.31 -8.71
N TYR A 17 -10.71 2.17 -7.74
CA TYR A 17 -11.09 2.04 -6.34
C TYR A 17 -11.91 3.26 -5.87
N VAL A 18 -13.04 3.00 -5.21
CA VAL A 18 -13.90 4.03 -4.62
C VAL A 18 -13.61 4.08 -3.12
N PRO A 19 -12.98 5.16 -2.62
CA PRO A 19 -12.74 5.31 -1.18
C PRO A 19 -14.06 5.54 -0.42
N GLY A 20 -14.05 5.25 0.88
CA GLY A 20 -15.15 5.63 1.76
C GLY A 20 -15.31 7.15 1.84
N GLU A 21 -16.54 7.59 2.13
CA GLU A 21 -16.90 9.00 2.27
C GLU A 21 -16.01 9.74 3.29
N GLN A 22 -15.62 10.98 2.97
CA GLN A 22 -14.94 11.86 3.92
C GLN A 22 -15.56 13.26 3.83
N PRO A 23 -16.42 13.65 4.77
CA PRO A 23 -17.01 14.99 4.78
C PRO A 23 -15.98 16.03 5.23
N PHE A 24 -15.94 17.18 4.55
CA PHE A 24 -14.99 18.27 4.79
C PHE A 24 -15.61 19.50 5.47
N ASP A 25 -16.95 19.63 5.44
CA ASP A 25 -17.64 20.90 5.71
C ASP A 25 -18.08 21.08 7.17
N ALA A 26 -17.89 20.07 8.04
CA ALA A 26 -18.30 20.13 9.43
C ALA A 26 -17.39 19.27 10.33
N PRO A 27 -17.25 19.62 11.63
CA PRO A 27 -16.63 18.74 12.59
C PRO A 27 -17.46 17.45 12.71
N VAL A 28 -16.88 16.33 12.26
CA VAL A 28 -17.50 15.00 12.32
C VAL A 28 -16.74 14.08 13.26
N THR A 29 -17.45 13.19 13.95
CA THR A 29 -16.83 12.06 14.63
C THR A 29 -16.46 11.00 13.59
N LYS A 30 -15.18 10.92 13.24
CA LYS A 30 -14.68 10.05 12.17
C LYS A 30 -14.49 8.62 12.66
N LEU A 31 -15.30 7.69 12.15
CA LEU A 31 -15.31 6.27 12.57
C LEU A 31 -15.32 5.28 11.38
N ASN A 32 -14.97 5.73 10.17
CA ASN A 32 -15.24 4.98 8.94
C ASN A 32 -14.02 4.35 8.24
N THR A 33 -12.79 4.64 8.67
CA THR A 33 -11.56 4.13 8.01
C THR A 33 -10.59 3.43 8.96
N ASN A 34 -11.07 2.97 10.13
CA ASN A 34 -10.28 2.20 11.11
C ASN A 34 -9.00 2.90 11.62
N GLU A 35 -8.97 4.23 11.60
CA GLU A 35 -7.84 5.00 12.16
C GLU A 35 -7.79 4.86 13.68
N SER A 36 -6.57 4.91 14.23
CA SER A 36 -6.40 4.91 15.68
C SER A 36 -6.95 6.21 16.29
N PRO A 37 -7.71 6.15 17.40
CA PRO A 37 -8.15 7.34 18.11
C PRO A 37 -7.03 8.01 18.92
N TYR A 38 -5.88 7.34 19.08
CA TYR A 38 -4.76 7.83 19.87
C TYR A 38 -3.68 8.48 18.98
N PRO A 39 -2.95 9.48 19.50
CA PRO A 39 -1.79 10.02 18.80
C PRO A 39 -0.67 8.97 18.70
N THR A 40 0.28 9.22 17.80
CA THR A 40 1.49 8.40 17.69
C THR A 40 2.35 8.47 18.96
N SER A 41 3.19 7.46 19.18
CA SER A 41 4.12 7.39 20.31
C SER A 41 4.96 8.67 20.45
N PRO A 42 5.22 9.18 21.67
CA PRO A 42 6.13 10.30 21.89
C PRO A 42 7.51 10.12 21.24
N LYS A 43 8.03 8.89 21.19
CA LYS A 43 9.31 8.58 20.54
C LYS A 43 9.28 8.84 19.03
N VAL A 44 8.13 8.71 18.37
CA VAL A 44 7.96 9.05 16.95
C VAL A 44 7.95 10.56 16.77
N GLN A 45 7.29 11.28 17.69
CA GLN A 45 7.29 12.75 17.69
C GLN A 45 8.73 13.29 17.84
N ASP A 46 9.49 12.74 18.79
CA ASP A 46 10.90 13.09 19.00
C ASP A 46 11.76 12.75 17.79
N ALA A 47 11.56 11.59 17.15
CA ALA A 47 12.32 11.20 15.97
C ALA A 47 12.07 12.14 14.78
N ILE A 48 10.84 12.60 14.60
CA ILE A 48 10.47 13.59 13.56
C ILE A 48 11.05 14.96 13.91
N ALA A 49 10.91 15.41 15.16
CA ALA A 49 11.40 16.72 15.60
C ALA A 49 12.94 16.85 15.49
N ASN A 50 13.65 15.75 15.73
CA ASN A 50 15.11 15.70 15.65
C ASN A 50 15.64 15.28 14.27
N PHE A 51 14.77 15.15 13.27
CA PHE A 51 15.19 14.76 11.93
C PHE A 51 15.99 15.89 11.26
N ALA A 52 17.23 15.59 10.82
CA ALA A 52 18.07 16.55 10.13
C ALA A 52 17.55 16.81 8.71
N ILE A 53 16.75 17.87 8.55
CA ILE A 53 16.12 18.29 7.27
C ILE A 53 17.15 18.42 6.13
N GLU A 54 18.37 18.86 6.45
CA GLU A 54 19.49 18.90 5.52
C GLU A 54 19.75 17.56 4.81
N GLY A 55 19.48 16.44 5.48
CA GLY A 55 19.61 15.10 4.93
C GLY A 55 18.63 14.78 3.79
N LEU A 56 17.53 15.53 3.63
CA LEU A 56 16.53 15.29 2.57
C LEU A 56 17.07 15.49 1.15
N ARG A 57 18.23 16.15 1.00
CA ARG A 57 18.93 16.26 -0.29
C ARG A 57 19.55 14.94 -0.77
N ARG A 58 19.51 13.89 0.05
CA ARG A 58 20.09 12.57 -0.24
C ARG A 58 18.99 11.52 -0.32
N TYR A 59 19.21 10.52 -1.16
CA TYR A 59 18.37 9.32 -1.17
C TYR A 59 18.43 8.61 0.19
N PRO A 60 17.31 8.03 0.66
CA PRO A 60 17.32 7.18 1.83
C PRO A 60 18.09 5.89 1.57
N GLN A 61 18.38 5.13 2.62
CA GLN A 61 18.98 3.80 2.47
C GLN A 61 18.01 2.90 1.69
N PRO A 62 18.47 2.25 0.60
CA PRO A 62 17.59 1.69 -0.42
C PRO A 62 16.78 0.47 0.03
N THR A 63 17.22 -0.26 1.05
CA THR A 63 16.58 -1.51 1.50
C THR A 63 15.88 -1.38 2.86
N ALA A 64 15.90 -0.19 3.46
CA ALA A 64 15.43 0.07 4.82
C ALA A 64 15.98 -0.91 5.88
N ASP A 65 17.28 -1.26 5.81
CA ASP A 65 17.86 -2.36 6.62
C ASP A 65 17.66 -2.18 8.14
N ARG A 66 17.75 -0.94 8.65
CA ARG A 66 17.51 -0.66 10.07
C ARG A 66 16.07 -0.99 10.49
N PHE A 67 15.10 -0.65 9.66
CA PHE A 67 13.70 -1.01 9.89
C PHE A 67 13.51 -2.52 9.83
N ARG A 68 14.04 -3.17 8.79
CA ARG A 68 13.93 -4.63 8.60
C ARG A 68 14.52 -5.40 9.78
N ALA A 69 15.70 -5.03 10.27
CA ALA A 69 16.33 -5.65 11.42
C ALA A 69 15.48 -5.48 12.70
N THR A 70 14.93 -4.28 12.91
CA THR A 70 14.07 -4.01 14.08
C THR A 70 12.78 -4.82 14.01
N ALA A 71 12.08 -4.80 12.87
CA ALA A 71 10.85 -5.56 12.66
C ALA A 71 11.08 -7.07 12.81
N ALA A 72 12.18 -7.59 12.26
CA ALA A 72 12.57 -8.99 12.38
C ALA A 72 12.77 -9.41 13.84
N SER A 73 13.43 -8.57 14.64
CA SER A 73 13.60 -8.80 16.08
C SER A 73 12.27 -8.78 16.84
N VAL A 74 11.37 -7.84 16.51
CA VAL A 74 10.05 -7.72 17.16
C VAL A 74 9.18 -8.95 16.88
N HIS A 75 9.22 -9.45 15.64
CA HIS A 75 8.40 -10.57 15.20
C HIS A 75 9.09 -11.93 15.30
N GLN A 76 10.34 -11.98 15.80
CA GLN A 76 11.14 -13.21 15.96
C GLN A 76 11.32 -14.01 14.65
N VAL A 77 11.59 -13.29 13.55
CA VAL A 77 11.86 -13.88 12.23
C VAL A 77 13.24 -13.48 11.71
N ALA A 78 13.73 -14.16 10.67
CA ALA A 78 14.92 -13.71 9.95
C ALA A 78 14.65 -12.37 9.24
N ARG A 79 15.65 -11.51 9.13
CA ARG A 79 15.55 -10.21 8.41
C ARG A 79 15.19 -10.41 6.94
N GLU A 80 15.63 -11.53 6.37
CA GLU A 80 15.38 -11.97 5.00
C GLU A 80 13.88 -12.24 4.75
N ASN A 81 13.11 -12.51 5.81
CA ASN A 81 11.66 -12.67 5.76
C ASN A 81 10.88 -11.34 5.87
N VAL A 82 11.58 -10.19 5.94
CA VAL A 82 10.97 -8.87 6.04
C VAL A 82 11.23 -8.07 4.78
N ILE A 83 10.16 -7.64 4.12
CA ILE A 83 10.18 -6.69 3.00
C ILE A 83 9.62 -5.35 3.48
N ALA A 84 10.37 -4.27 3.25
CA ALA A 84 9.89 -2.92 3.54
C ALA A 84 9.19 -2.34 2.31
N THR A 85 7.96 -1.88 2.47
CA THR A 85 7.14 -1.25 1.42
C THR A 85 6.53 0.05 1.93
N ARG A 86 6.13 0.92 1.01
CA ARG A 86 5.38 2.16 1.28
C ARG A 86 3.90 1.83 1.50
N GLY A 87 3.63 1.20 2.64
CA GLY A 87 2.30 0.70 3.01
C GLY A 87 2.03 -0.72 2.51
N GLY A 88 0.95 -1.33 3.02
CA GLY A 88 0.59 -2.72 2.73
C GLY A 88 0.19 -2.95 1.26
N ASP A 89 -0.45 -1.97 0.63
CA ASP A 89 -0.95 -2.08 -0.75
C ASP A 89 0.16 -2.27 -1.78
N GLU A 90 1.34 -1.70 -1.54
CA GLU A 90 2.50 -1.95 -2.39
C GLU A 90 2.95 -3.41 -2.29
N LEU A 91 2.95 -4.00 -1.09
CA LEU A 91 3.29 -5.41 -0.93
C LEU A 91 2.28 -6.30 -1.64
N LEU A 92 0.99 -6.01 -1.53
CA LEU A 92 -0.07 -6.74 -2.25
C LEU A 92 0.13 -6.67 -3.77
N ARG A 93 0.45 -5.49 -4.30
CA ARG A 93 0.77 -5.33 -5.73
C ARG A 93 2.00 -6.14 -6.12
N LEU A 94 3.07 -6.11 -5.31
CA LEU A 94 4.29 -6.89 -5.56
C LEU A 94 4.00 -8.40 -5.59
N LEU A 95 3.17 -8.91 -4.68
CA LEU A 95 2.76 -10.32 -4.68
C LEU A 95 2.08 -10.70 -5.99
N LEU A 96 1.10 -9.92 -6.45
CA LEU A 96 0.40 -10.19 -7.71
C LEU A 96 1.35 -10.13 -8.90
N THR A 97 2.17 -9.08 -9.02
CA THR A 97 3.11 -8.95 -10.14
C THR A 97 4.22 -10.01 -10.14
N THR A 98 4.55 -10.59 -8.98
CA THR A 98 5.58 -11.62 -8.87
C THR A 98 5.04 -13.01 -9.20
N PHE A 99 3.80 -13.32 -8.80
CA PHE A 99 3.29 -14.70 -8.79
C PHE A 99 2.09 -14.95 -9.70
N VAL A 100 1.49 -13.92 -10.29
CA VAL A 100 0.25 -14.04 -11.06
C VAL A 100 0.47 -13.57 -12.49
N ASP A 101 0.44 -14.51 -13.43
CA ASP A 101 0.48 -14.20 -14.85
C ASP A 101 -0.83 -13.53 -15.31
N PRO A 102 -0.79 -12.64 -16.33
CA PRO A 102 -2.00 -12.19 -17.01
C PRO A 102 -2.87 -13.38 -17.46
N GLY A 103 -4.16 -13.31 -17.20
CA GLY A 103 -5.14 -14.37 -17.46
C GLY A 103 -5.21 -15.47 -16.41
N ALA A 104 -4.31 -15.51 -15.42
CA ALA A 104 -4.41 -16.42 -14.27
C ALA A 104 -5.52 -15.96 -13.30
N CYS A 105 -5.89 -16.82 -12.34
CA CYS A 105 -6.99 -16.58 -11.40
C CYS A 105 -6.48 -16.34 -9.98
N VAL A 106 -7.10 -15.40 -9.26
CA VAL A 106 -6.80 -15.05 -7.86
C VAL A 106 -8.04 -15.30 -6.99
N GLY A 107 -7.95 -16.30 -6.11
CA GLY A 107 -9.01 -16.60 -5.14
C GLY A 107 -8.98 -15.65 -3.94
N MET A 108 -10.16 -15.18 -3.52
CA MET A 108 -10.35 -14.36 -2.32
C MET A 108 -11.71 -14.66 -1.66
N THR A 109 -11.85 -14.35 -0.38
CA THR A 109 -13.13 -14.45 0.32
C THR A 109 -14.06 -13.32 -0.09
N ASP A 110 -15.38 -13.51 0.04
CA ASP A 110 -16.38 -12.47 -0.17
C ASP A 110 -17.35 -12.45 1.02
N PRO A 111 -17.41 -11.36 1.83
CA PRO A 111 -16.72 -10.07 1.67
C PRO A 111 -15.24 -10.06 2.08
N THR A 112 -14.47 -9.13 1.52
CA THR A 112 -13.06 -8.90 1.85
C THR A 112 -12.62 -7.46 1.52
N TYR A 113 -11.31 -7.19 1.52
CA TYR A 113 -10.76 -5.90 1.13
C TYR A 113 -11.01 -5.61 -0.35
N SER A 114 -11.81 -4.57 -0.63
CA SER A 114 -12.24 -4.19 -1.99
C SER A 114 -11.11 -3.76 -2.93
N LEU A 115 -9.88 -3.58 -2.43
CA LEU A 115 -8.72 -3.32 -3.27
C LEU A 115 -8.20 -4.57 -4.00
N TYR A 116 -8.42 -5.78 -3.48
CA TYR A 116 -7.95 -7.03 -4.11
C TYR A 116 -8.43 -7.22 -5.55
N PRO A 117 -9.73 -7.09 -5.88
CA PRO A 117 -10.18 -7.21 -7.28
C PRO A 117 -9.60 -6.12 -8.18
N ILE A 118 -9.36 -4.92 -7.64
CA ILE A 118 -8.76 -3.81 -8.39
C ILE A 118 -7.30 -4.12 -8.76
N LEU A 119 -6.49 -4.56 -7.81
CA LEU A 119 -5.09 -4.93 -8.08
C LEU A 119 -5.00 -6.13 -9.03
N THR A 120 -5.91 -7.10 -8.88
CA THR A 120 -6.02 -8.28 -9.77
C THR A 120 -6.34 -7.84 -11.21
N ALA A 121 -7.30 -6.93 -11.37
CA ALA A 121 -7.66 -6.40 -12.69
C ALA A 121 -6.53 -5.55 -13.32
N ILE A 122 -5.74 -4.81 -12.52
CA ILE A 122 -4.54 -4.09 -13.00
C ILE A 122 -3.48 -5.07 -13.55
N GLN A 123 -3.31 -6.20 -12.87
CA GLN A 123 -2.43 -7.30 -13.30
C GLN A 123 -2.93 -8.01 -14.56
N ASP A 124 -4.18 -7.75 -15.00
CA ASP A 124 -4.89 -8.46 -16.08
C ASP A 124 -5.15 -9.92 -15.73
N ALA A 125 -5.41 -10.17 -14.45
CA ALA A 125 -5.81 -11.47 -13.92
C ALA A 125 -7.33 -11.51 -13.65
N LEU A 126 -7.84 -12.73 -13.51
CA LEU A 126 -9.23 -13.04 -13.19
C LEU A 126 -9.40 -13.18 -11.67
N VAL A 127 -10.59 -12.87 -11.19
CA VAL A 127 -11.04 -13.14 -9.81
C VAL A 127 -11.98 -14.34 -9.83
#